data_AF-A0A3A1YIV0-F1
#
_entry.id   AF-A0A3A1YIV0-F1
#
_cell.length_a   1.000
_cell.length_b   1.000
_cell.length_c   1.000
_cell.angle_alpha   90.00
_cell.angle_beta   90.00
_cell.angle_gamma   90.00
#
_symmetry.space_group_name_H-M   'P 1'
#
loop_
_entity.id
_entity.type
_entity.pdbx_description
1 polymer ?
#
loop_
_entity_poly.entity_id
_entity_poly.type
_entity_poly.pdbx_seq_one_letter_code
_entity_poly.pdbx_strand_id
1 'polypeptide(L)'
;MEAKQIFREFNKRFYLTQWNNAPDGGEHYEYLGVEEDFEKENFEKILMDFFGEKELYVSITAGKSFWLPIEKIADEILPFLGKKEIGIMNFTKDKILFISHISTFKTGIYKEYPKSREREAGTPLSVNFHANMIEEKTQKISEAIKPFFPKIETALRQDYGGVMEFLWIDVELIAWHDAFNFRFQKRVGIQDISGTSVANYYYNVGHYSVKPDFDHLKTLQDEGEICRYIFGLLYDSMAILEKKSKSLGGFNAQKFRADFKTACEKQGIIF
;
A
#
# COMPACT_ATOMS: atom_id res chain seq x y z
N MET A 1 -31.01 -9.40 3.47
CA MET A 1 -30.58 -8.18 2.73
C MET A 1 -31.23 -8.20 1.37
N GLU A 2 -31.71 -7.05 0.89
CA GLU A 2 -32.28 -6.95 -0.46
C GLU A 2 -31.21 -7.12 -1.54
N ALA A 3 -31.60 -7.54 -2.75
CA ALA A 3 -30.68 -7.77 -3.87
C ALA A 3 -29.73 -6.57 -4.14
N LYS A 4 -30.28 -5.36 -4.18
CA LYS A 4 -29.50 -4.12 -4.35
C LYS A 4 -28.46 -3.90 -3.24
N GLN A 5 -28.78 -4.29 -2.00
CA GLN A 5 -27.86 -4.15 -0.87
C GLN A 5 -26.72 -5.16 -0.99
N ILE A 6 -27.02 -6.41 -1.35
CA ILE A 6 -26.01 -7.46 -1.59
C ILE A 6 -25.03 -7.01 -2.67
N PHE A 7 -25.56 -6.54 -3.81
CA PHE A 7 -24.74 -6.04 -4.91
C PHE A 7 -23.82 -4.88 -4.50
N ARG A 8 -24.35 -3.89 -3.77
CA ARG A 8 -23.55 -2.75 -3.28
C ARG A 8 -22.48 -3.18 -2.28
N GLU A 9 -22.82 -4.07 -1.35
CA GLU A 9 -21.90 -4.56 -0.33
C GLU A 9 -20.75 -5.38 -0.93
N PHE A 10 -21.02 -6.16 -1.98
CA PHE A 10 -20.00 -6.87 -2.75
C PHE A 10 -19.04 -5.88 -3.43
N ASN A 11 -19.57 -4.96 -4.25
CA ASN A 11 -18.74 -4.00 -4.99
C ASN A 11 -17.90 -3.11 -4.07
N LYS A 12 -18.43 -2.73 -2.90
CA LYS A 12 -17.68 -1.97 -1.88
C LYS A 12 -16.47 -2.73 -1.36
N ARG A 13 -16.57 -4.06 -1.22
CA ARG A 13 -15.52 -4.90 -0.62
C ARG A 13 -14.56 -5.47 -1.64
N PHE A 14 -14.98 -5.67 -2.88
CA PHE A 14 -14.17 -6.23 -3.96
C PHE A 14 -12.77 -5.58 -4.04
N TYR A 15 -12.71 -4.25 -4.11
CA TYR A 15 -11.45 -3.50 -4.20
C TYR A 15 -10.65 -3.42 -2.88
N LEU A 16 -11.24 -3.87 -1.77
CA LEU A 16 -10.63 -3.91 -0.44
C LEU A 16 -10.34 -5.35 0.01
N THR A 17 -10.53 -6.31 -0.89
CA THR A 17 -10.29 -7.73 -0.63
C THR A 17 -8.83 -8.05 -0.92
N GLN A 18 -8.19 -8.72 0.03
CA GLN A 18 -6.90 -9.34 -0.20
C GLN A 18 -7.15 -10.66 -0.92
N TRP A 19 -6.84 -10.69 -2.22
CA TRP A 19 -6.99 -11.89 -3.03
C TRP A 19 -5.87 -12.87 -2.74
N ASN A 20 -6.20 -14.16 -2.67
CA ASN A 20 -5.22 -15.22 -2.52
C ASN A 20 -4.46 -15.37 -3.84
N ASN A 21 -3.20 -14.95 -3.83
CA ASN A 21 -2.27 -15.11 -4.95
C ASN A 21 -1.60 -16.49 -4.91
N ALA A 22 -1.11 -16.97 -6.04
CA ALA A 22 -0.33 -18.20 -6.12
C ALA A 22 0.94 -18.11 -5.25
N PRO A 23 1.49 -19.25 -4.79
CA PRO A 23 2.71 -19.29 -3.96
C PRO A 23 3.94 -18.59 -4.57
N ASP A 24 3.94 -18.39 -5.90
CA ASP A 24 5.01 -17.77 -6.69
C ASP A 24 4.81 -16.25 -6.91
N GLY A 25 3.77 -15.65 -6.32
CA GLY A 25 3.47 -14.23 -6.44
C GLY A 25 2.68 -13.84 -7.69
N GLY A 26 2.22 -14.82 -8.49
CA GLY A 26 1.27 -14.60 -9.59
C GLY A 26 -0.19 -14.57 -9.13
N GLU A 27 -1.09 -14.08 -9.98
CA GLU A 27 -2.54 -14.22 -9.75
C GLU A 27 -2.96 -15.66 -10.09
N HIS A 28 -3.43 -16.41 -9.08
CA HIS A 28 -3.96 -17.77 -9.29
C HIS A 28 -5.41 -17.70 -9.74
N TYR A 29 -5.70 -18.25 -10.91
CA TYR A 29 -7.04 -18.32 -11.46
C TYR A 29 -7.37 -19.78 -11.76
N GLU A 30 -8.43 -20.27 -11.15
CA GLU A 30 -8.96 -21.60 -11.45
C GLU A 30 -10.16 -21.46 -12.39
N TYR A 31 -10.20 -22.26 -13.45
CA TYR A 31 -11.30 -22.25 -14.42
C TYR A 31 -12.43 -23.15 -13.92
N LEU A 32 -13.66 -22.62 -13.88
CA LEU A 32 -14.84 -23.37 -13.42
C LEU A 32 -15.58 -24.11 -14.54
N GLY A 33 -15.31 -23.79 -15.81
CA GLY A 33 -16.15 -24.25 -16.91
C GLY A 33 -17.35 -23.33 -17.19
N VAL A 34 -18.02 -23.58 -18.31
CA VAL A 34 -19.30 -22.97 -18.71
C VAL A 34 -20.21 -24.07 -19.23
N GLU A 35 -21.53 -23.90 -19.05
CA GLU A 35 -22.54 -24.82 -19.59
C GLU A 35 -22.23 -26.29 -19.23
N GLU A 36 -21.93 -27.14 -20.20
CA GLU A 36 -21.65 -28.57 -20.00
C GLU A 36 -20.27 -28.82 -19.34
N ASP A 37 -19.33 -27.88 -19.45
CA ASP A 37 -18.01 -27.98 -18.84
C ASP A 37 -18.00 -27.59 -17.35
N PHE A 38 -19.13 -27.10 -16.82
CA PHE A 38 -19.21 -26.62 -15.44
C PHE A 38 -19.30 -27.78 -14.44
N GLU A 39 -18.25 -27.95 -13.63
CA GLU A 39 -18.18 -28.98 -12.60
C GLU A 39 -18.91 -28.57 -11.31
N LYS A 40 -20.24 -28.74 -11.29
CA LYS A 40 -21.10 -28.36 -10.16
C LYS A 40 -20.61 -28.89 -8.80
N GLU A 41 -20.34 -30.20 -8.70
CA GLU A 41 -19.94 -30.84 -7.44
C GLU A 41 -18.60 -30.32 -6.92
N ASN A 42 -17.65 -30.08 -7.83
CA ASN A 42 -16.35 -29.51 -7.49
C ASN A 42 -16.50 -28.06 -7.00
N PHE A 43 -17.34 -27.27 -7.68
CA PHE A 43 -17.64 -25.91 -7.27
C PHE A 43 -18.30 -25.82 -5.89
N GLU A 44 -19.30 -26.68 -5.60
CA GLU A 44 -19.92 -26.74 -4.27
C GLU A 44 -18.92 -27.11 -3.18
N LYS A 45 -18.00 -28.03 -3.46
CA LYS A 45 -16.91 -28.38 -2.56
C LYS A 45 -15.98 -27.19 -2.32
N ILE A 46 -15.58 -26.46 -3.37
CA ILE A 46 -14.77 -25.23 -3.25
C ILE A 46 -15.46 -24.21 -2.34
N LEU A 47 -16.77 -24.01 -2.51
CA LEU A 47 -17.54 -23.10 -1.67
C LEU A 47 -17.53 -23.57 -0.21
N MET A 48 -17.77 -24.85 0.05
CA MET A 48 -17.79 -25.40 1.40
C MET A 48 -16.41 -25.33 2.07
N ASP A 49 -15.34 -25.70 1.36
CA ASP A 49 -13.96 -25.70 1.87
C ASP A 49 -13.49 -24.28 2.19
N PHE A 50 -13.80 -23.30 1.33
CA PHE A 50 -13.38 -21.92 1.54
C PHE A 50 -14.22 -21.19 2.59
N PHE A 51 -15.55 -21.24 2.47
CA PHE A 51 -16.44 -20.46 3.33
C PHE A 51 -16.69 -21.15 4.67
N GLY A 52 -16.90 -22.47 4.68
CA GLY A 52 -17.28 -23.23 5.89
C GLY A 52 -18.71 -22.94 6.37
N GLU A 53 -19.54 -22.34 5.53
CA GLU A 53 -20.90 -21.89 5.85
C GLU A 53 -21.91 -22.54 4.90
N LYS A 54 -23.15 -22.75 5.35
CA LYS A 54 -24.19 -23.44 4.54
C LYS A 54 -24.89 -22.52 3.55
N GLU A 55 -24.96 -21.23 3.83
CA GLU A 55 -25.68 -20.25 3.01
C GLU A 55 -24.79 -19.05 2.74
N LEU A 56 -24.81 -18.54 1.50
CA LEU A 56 -23.94 -17.47 1.05
C LEU A 56 -24.74 -16.39 0.31
N TYR A 57 -24.20 -15.18 0.31
CA TYR A 57 -24.68 -14.10 -0.54
C TYR A 57 -24.09 -14.26 -1.94
N VAL A 58 -24.95 -14.22 -2.97
CA VAL A 58 -24.57 -14.24 -4.38
C VAL A 58 -24.91 -12.90 -5.01
N SER A 59 -23.99 -12.30 -5.75
CA SER A 59 -24.08 -10.98 -6.36
C SER A 59 -23.78 -11.06 -7.85
N ILE A 60 -24.79 -10.88 -8.71
CA ILE A 60 -24.62 -10.89 -10.17
C ILE A 60 -24.90 -9.51 -10.74
N THR A 61 -26.05 -8.94 -10.40
CA THR A 61 -26.43 -7.56 -10.77
C THR A 61 -27.26 -6.94 -9.65
N ALA A 62 -27.45 -5.61 -9.68
CA ALA A 62 -28.28 -4.92 -8.68
C ALA A 62 -29.71 -5.48 -8.53
N GLY A 63 -30.26 -6.13 -9.57
CA GLY A 63 -31.58 -6.78 -9.55
C GLY A 63 -31.54 -8.30 -9.44
N LYS A 64 -30.36 -8.92 -9.49
CA LYS A 64 -30.15 -10.38 -9.39
C LYS A 64 -29.01 -10.65 -8.42
N SER A 65 -29.36 -10.59 -7.14
CA SER A 65 -28.49 -10.94 -6.03
C SER A 65 -29.34 -11.56 -4.94
N PHE A 66 -28.79 -12.53 -4.23
CA PHE A 66 -29.57 -13.49 -3.48
C PHE A 66 -28.80 -13.94 -2.23
N TRP A 67 -29.51 -14.52 -1.26
CA TRP A 67 -28.94 -15.28 -0.16
C TRP A 67 -29.52 -16.68 -0.24
N LEU A 68 -28.68 -17.69 -0.44
CA LEU A 68 -29.12 -19.05 -0.70
C LEU A 68 -28.15 -20.09 -0.15
N PRO A 69 -28.65 -21.32 0.12
CA PRO A 69 -27.84 -22.48 0.43
C PRO A 69 -26.83 -22.81 -0.69
N ILE A 70 -25.66 -23.33 -0.32
CA ILE A 70 -24.56 -23.68 -1.26
C ILE A 70 -25.07 -24.58 -2.40
N GLU A 71 -25.89 -25.59 -2.07
CA GLU A 71 -26.43 -26.56 -3.03
C GLU A 71 -27.33 -25.95 -4.12
N LYS A 72 -27.75 -24.70 -3.96
CA LYS A 72 -28.54 -23.96 -4.95
C LYS A 72 -27.71 -22.96 -5.76
N ILE A 73 -26.49 -22.65 -5.32
CA ILE A 73 -25.69 -21.57 -5.94
C ILE A 73 -25.31 -21.93 -7.36
N ALA A 74 -24.81 -23.15 -7.57
CA ALA A 74 -24.43 -23.65 -8.88
C ALA A 74 -25.53 -23.44 -9.94
N ASP A 75 -26.77 -23.83 -9.62
CA ASP A 75 -27.90 -23.73 -10.54
C ASP A 75 -28.28 -22.28 -10.85
N GLU A 76 -28.21 -21.40 -9.85
CA GLU A 76 -28.54 -19.98 -9.99
C GLU A 76 -27.48 -19.20 -10.80
N ILE A 77 -26.19 -19.59 -10.71
CA ILE A 77 -25.11 -18.87 -11.39
C ILE A 77 -24.84 -19.39 -12.80
N LEU A 78 -25.17 -20.65 -13.11
CA LEU A 78 -24.86 -21.29 -14.38
C LEU A 78 -25.26 -20.46 -15.62
N PRO A 79 -26.46 -19.83 -15.68
CA PRO A 79 -26.83 -19.01 -16.84
C PRO A 79 -25.97 -17.77 -17.07
N PHE A 80 -25.18 -17.37 -16.07
CA PHE A 80 -24.37 -16.16 -16.04
C PHE A 80 -22.87 -16.40 -16.17
N LEU A 81 -22.40 -17.64 -15.96
CA LEU A 81 -21.03 -18.03 -16.21
C LEU A 81 -20.63 -17.69 -17.66
N GLY A 82 -19.43 -17.16 -17.85
CA GLY A 82 -18.94 -16.70 -19.15
C GLY A 82 -19.59 -15.39 -19.68
N LYS A 83 -20.54 -14.80 -18.94
CA LYS A 83 -21.35 -13.65 -19.42
C LYS A 83 -21.36 -12.47 -18.45
N LYS A 84 -21.26 -12.74 -17.15
CA LYS A 84 -21.26 -11.75 -16.08
C LYS A 84 -20.21 -12.09 -15.04
N GLU A 85 -19.78 -11.05 -14.34
CA GLU A 85 -19.03 -11.20 -13.11
C GLU A 85 -19.97 -11.62 -11.99
N ILE A 86 -19.51 -12.55 -11.15
CA ILE A 86 -20.30 -13.10 -10.05
C ILE A 86 -19.49 -13.00 -8.77
N GLY A 87 -20.07 -12.33 -7.78
CA GLY A 87 -19.53 -12.23 -6.45
C GLY A 87 -20.23 -13.18 -5.49
N ILE A 88 -19.48 -13.87 -4.66
CA ILE A 88 -20.02 -14.70 -3.57
C ILE A 88 -19.37 -14.25 -2.27
N MET A 89 -20.17 -14.05 -1.22
CA MET A 89 -19.69 -13.63 0.10
C MET A 89 -20.35 -14.45 1.19
N ASN A 90 -19.64 -14.65 2.30
CA ASN A 90 -20.21 -15.24 3.49
C ASN A 90 -21.05 -14.26 4.31
N PHE A 91 -21.66 -14.75 5.41
CA PHE A 91 -22.58 -13.94 6.21
C PHE A 91 -21.92 -12.69 6.81
N THR A 92 -20.70 -12.82 7.33
CA THR A 92 -19.91 -11.71 7.89
C THR A 92 -19.31 -10.80 6.83
N LYS A 93 -19.31 -11.24 5.55
CA LYS A 93 -18.79 -10.52 4.38
C LYS A 93 -17.29 -10.25 4.48
N ASP A 94 -16.56 -11.14 5.13
CA ASP A 94 -15.10 -11.12 5.26
C ASP A 94 -14.42 -12.13 4.33
N LYS A 95 -15.13 -13.15 3.85
CA LYS A 95 -14.66 -14.05 2.79
C LYS A 95 -15.40 -13.71 1.51
N ILE A 96 -14.65 -13.64 0.40
CA ILE A 96 -15.19 -13.30 -0.91
C ILE A 96 -14.61 -14.24 -1.97
N LEU A 97 -15.48 -14.75 -2.84
CA LEU A 97 -15.11 -15.41 -4.08
C LEU A 97 -15.62 -14.55 -5.24
N PHE A 98 -14.78 -14.35 -6.25
CA PHE A 98 -15.14 -13.64 -7.47
C PHE A 98 -14.93 -14.54 -8.68
N ILE A 99 -15.96 -14.64 -9.53
CA ILE A 99 -15.93 -15.31 -10.81
C ILE A 99 -15.94 -14.24 -11.91
N SER A 100 -14.97 -14.31 -12.80
CA SER A 100 -14.81 -13.38 -13.91
C SER A 100 -15.76 -13.70 -15.08
N HIS A 101 -15.78 -12.80 -16.06
CA HIS A 101 -16.53 -13.00 -17.30
C HIS A 101 -16.00 -14.14 -18.18
N ILE A 102 -14.83 -14.72 -17.87
CA ILE A 102 -14.29 -15.91 -18.55
C ILE A 102 -14.39 -17.17 -17.67
N SER A 103 -15.24 -17.15 -16.63
CA SER A 103 -15.46 -18.27 -15.70
C SER A 103 -14.22 -18.74 -14.96
N THR A 104 -13.22 -17.88 -14.82
CA THR A 104 -12.16 -18.09 -13.83
C THR A 104 -12.60 -17.53 -12.49
N PHE A 105 -12.17 -18.15 -11.39
CA PHE A 105 -12.44 -17.64 -10.06
C PHE A 105 -11.18 -17.39 -9.24
N LYS A 106 -11.35 -16.51 -8.25
CA LYS A 106 -10.39 -16.27 -7.18
C LYS A 106 -11.11 -16.11 -5.84
N THR A 107 -10.42 -16.48 -4.77
CA THR A 107 -10.90 -16.31 -3.39
C THR A 107 -10.08 -15.26 -2.68
N GLY A 108 -10.66 -14.60 -1.68
CA GLY A 108 -9.98 -13.55 -0.94
C GLY A 108 -10.65 -13.23 0.38
N ILE A 109 -9.89 -12.59 1.25
CA ILE A 109 -10.35 -12.14 2.56
C ILE A 109 -10.49 -10.62 2.53
N TYR A 110 -11.72 -10.14 2.70
CA TYR A 110 -11.97 -8.73 2.97
C TYR A 110 -11.49 -8.39 4.38
N LYS A 111 -10.57 -7.43 4.43
CA LYS A 111 -10.08 -6.87 5.68
C LYS A 111 -10.47 -5.40 5.74
N GLU A 112 -11.31 -5.05 6.70
CA GLU A 112 -11.65 -3.65 6.91
C GLU A 112 -10.45 -2.91 7.48
N TYR A 113 -9.95 -1.98 6.69
CA TYR A 113 -8.94 -1.03 7.10
C TYR A 113 -9.62 0.28 7.47
N PRO A 114 -9.50 0.78 8.71
CA PRO A 114 -10.10 2.05 9.09
C PRO A 114 -9.51 3.19 8.27
N LYS A 115 -10.22 4.31 8.08
CA LYS A 115 -9.67 5.47 7.33
C LYS A 115 -8.52 6.17 8.06
N SER A 116 -8.39 5.90 9.34
CA SER A 116 -7.37 6.42 10.23
C SER A 116 -7.27 5.52 11.46
N ARG A 117 -6.13 5.54 12.12
CA ARG A 117 -5.96 4.92 13.44
C ARG A 117 -5.10 5.80 14.31
N GLU A 118 -5.23 5.61 15.62
CA GLU A 118 -4.25 6.15 16.55
C GLU A 118 -2.94 5.35 16.41
N ARG A 119 -1.83 6.07 16.50
CA ARG A 119 -0.52 5.44 16.58
C ARG A 119 -0.41 4.70 17.90
N GLU A 120 0.09 3.48 17.85
CA GLU A 120 0.42 2.70 19.05
C GLU A 120 1.57 3.37 19.83
N ALA A 121 1.34 3.63 21.11
CA ALA A 121 2.30 4.33 21.96
C ALA A 121 3.61 3.52 22.09
N GLY A 122 4.76 4.21 22.05
CA GLY A 122 6.07 3.56 22.16
C GLY A 122 6.58 2.91 20.88
N THR A 123 5.79 2.87 19.80
CA THR A 123 6.25 2.30 18.53
C THR A 123 7.27 3.23 17.86
N PRO A 124 8.45 2.76 17.43
CA PRO A 124 9.40 3.62 16.73
C PRO A 124 8.85 4.16 15.40
N LEU A 125 9.25 5.39 15.05
CA LEU A 125 9.02 5.95 13.73
C LEU A 125 9.75 5.11 12.67
N SER A 126 9.09 4.78 11.57
CA SER A 126 9.74 4.23 10.38
C SER A 126 10.10 5.38 9.43
N VAL A 127 11.38 5.55 9.12
CA VAL A 127 11.84 6.58 8.20
C VAL A 127 12.31 5.91 6.92
N ASN A 128 11.97 6.51 5.77
CA ASN A 128 12.46 6.08 4.48
C ASN A 128 12.92 7.29 3.67
N PHE A 129 14.15 7.23 3.17
CA PHE A 129 14.68 8.17 2.20
C PHE A 129 14.67 7.53 0.81
N HIS A 130 14.29 8.31 -0.18
CA HIS A 130 14.25 7.84 -1.56
C HIS A 130 15.01 8.77 -2.49
N ALA A 131 15.65 8.18 -3.49
CA ALA A 131 16.29 8.88 -4.60
C ALA A 131 16.00 8.08 -5.88
N ASN A 132 14.71 7.86 -6.12
CA ASN A 132 14.22 6.89 -7.11
C ASN A 132 13.96 7.54 -8.47
N MET A 133 13.60 8.83 -8.48
CA MET A 133 13.42 9.59 -9.71
C MET A 133 14.76 10.24 -10.10
N ILE A 134 15.42 9.64 -11.09
CA ILE A 134 16.74 10.05 -11.57
C ILE A 134 16.74 10.27 -13.08
N GLU A 135 17.57 11.20 -13.54
CA GLU A 135 18.01 11.28 -14.94
C GLU A 135 19.48 10.83 -15.03
N GLU A 136 19.94 10.43 -16.21
CA GLU A 136 21.32 9.95 -16.46
C GLU A 136 22.39 10.87 -15.84
N LYS A 137 22.25 12.19 -16.01
CA LYS A 137 23.16 13.21 -15.46
C LYS A 137 23.22 13.27 -13.93
N THR A 138 22.21 12.71 -13.24
CA THR A 138 22.10 12.70 -11.77
C THR A 138 22.29 11.32 -11.16
N GLN A 139 22.55 10.30 -11.97
CA GLN A 139 22.74 8.93 -11.50
C GLN A 139 23.86 8.84 -10.46
N LYS A 140 25.00 9.50 -10.72
CA LYS A 140 26.13 9.59 -9.78
C LYS A 140 25.73 10.11 -8.39
N ILE A 141 24.72 10.99 -8.32
CA ILE A 141 24.24 11.57 -7.07
C ILE A 141 23.48 10.52 -6.26
N SER A 142 22.57 9.80 -6.92
CA SER A 142 21.83 8.69 -6.34
C SER A 142 22.77 7.58 -5.85
N GLU A 143 23.77 7.22 -6.65
CA GLU A 143 24.77 6.19 -6.32
C GLU A 143 25.60 6.56 -5.08
N ALA A 144 25.98 7.84 -4.94
CA ALA A 144 26.71 8.31 -3.77
C ALA A 144 25.88 8.24 -2.48
N ILE A 145 24.59 8.59 -2.51
CA ILE A 145 23.78 8.74 -1.28
C ILE A 145 23.04 7.47 -0.85
N LYS A 146 22.58 6.64 -1.80
CA LYS A 146 21.77 5.43 -1.50
C LYS A 146 22.42 4.46 -0.51
N PRO A 147 23.74 4.20 -0.54
CA PRO A 147 24.39 3.30 0.42
C PRO A 147 24.25 3.73 1.89
N PHE A 148 23.98 5.01 2.15
CA PHE A 148 23.86 5.56 3.49
C PHE A 148 22.43 5.55 4.04
N PHE A 149 21.41 5.56 3.16
CA PHE A 149 20.00 5.62 3.57
C PHE A 149 19.63 4.52 4.58
N PRO A 150 19.86 3.22 4.35
CA PRO A 150 19.42 2.19 5.31
C PRO A 150 20.06 2.35 6.69
N LYS A 151 21.31 2.84 6.75
CA LYS A 151 22.05 3.04 8.01
C LYS A 151 21.47 4.21 8.80
N ILE A 152 21.14 5.30 8.12
CA ILE A 152 20.55 6.49 8.73
C ILE A 152 19.09 6.23 9.13
N GLU A 153 18.31 5.57 8.27
CA GLU A 153 16.94 5.13 8.59
C GLU A 153 16.90 4.25 9.84
N THR A 154 17.83 3.29 9.94
CA THR A 154 17.95 2.43 11.12
C THR A 154 18.26 3.24 12.38
N ALA A 155 19.18 4.21 12.30
CA ALA A 155 19.51 5.06 13.43
C ALA A 155 18.32 5.93 13.87
N LEU A 156 17.52 6.40 12.91
CA LEU A 156 16.30 7.18 13.13
C LEU A 156 15.08 6.36 13.52
N ARG A 157 15.20 5.04 13.65
CA ARG A 157 14.09 4.18 14.10
C ARG A 157 13.91 4.28 15.62
N GLN A 158 13.46 5.44 16.09
CA GLN A 158 13.24 5.77 17.49
C GLN A 158 11.81 6.28 17.71
N ASP A 159 11.36 6.30 18.96
CA ASP A 159 10.12 6.98 19.32
C ASP A 159 10.38 8.48 19.56
N TYR A 160 9.84 9.32 18.66
CA TYR A 160 9.90 10.78 18.74
C TYR A 160 8.59 11.40 19.26
N GLY A 161 7.66 10.60 19.77
CA GLY A 161 6.31 11.04 20.13
C GLY A 161 5.49 11.43 18.90
N GLY A 162 4.33 12.07 19.13
CA GLY A 162 3.43 12.47 18.05
C GLY A 162 2.64 11.33 17.42
N VAL A 163 1.90 11.65 16.35
CA VAL A 163 0.98 10.71 15.69
C VAL A 163 1.59 9.98 14.49
N MET A 164 2.76 10.41 14.01
CA MET A 164 3.35 9.88 12.78
C MET A 164 3.96 8.50 13.01
N GLU A 165 3.60 7.54 12.15
CA GLU A 165 4.17 6.18 12.16
C GLU A 165 5.24 6.02 11.07
N PHE A 166 5.08 6.71 9.94
CA PHE A 166 6.00 6.67 8.81
C PHE A 166 6.37 8.07 8.37
N LEU A 167 7.65 8.29 8.03
CA LEU A 167 8.14 9.50 7.42
C LEU A 167 8.91 9.16 6.14
N TRP A 168 8.41 9.64 5.01
CA TRP A 168 9.05 9.49 3.70
C TRP A 168 9.62 10.82 3.24
N ILE A 169 10.88 10.80 2.81
CA ILE A 169 11.60 11.97 2.35
C ILE A 169 12.27 11.65 1.03
N ASP A 170 11.77 12.25 -0.05
CA ASP A 170 12.29 12.02 -1.39
C ASP A 170 13.35 13.10 -1.75
N VAL A 171 14.44 12.69 -2.40
CA VAL A 171 15.40 13.57 -3.05
C VAL A 171 15.07 13.60 -4.54
N GLU A 172 14.56 14.72 -5.02
CA GLU A 172 14.13 14.92 -6.41
C GLU A 172 15.35 15.15 -7.32
N LEU A 173 15.79 14.12 -8.03
CA LEU A 173 16.95 14.20 -8.93
C LEU A 173 16.56 14.42 -10.39
N ILE A 174 15.35 14.94 -10.63
CA ILE A 174 14.85 15.32 -11.97
C ILE A 174 14.63 16.83 -12.00
N ALA A 175 15.33 17.54 -12.89
CA ALA A 175 15.39 19.00 -12.87
C ALA A 175 14.04 19.69 -13.12
N TRP A 176 13.22 19.12 -14.01
CA TRP A 176 11.90 19.65 -14.35
C TRP A 176 10.80 19.23 -13.36
N HIS A 177 11.09 18.31 -12.44
CA HIS A 177 10.14 17.87 -11.42
C HIS A 177 10.26 18.76 -10.18
N ASP A 178 9.14 19.20 -9.62
CA ASP A 178 9.12 20.08 -8.45
C ASP A 178 9.08 19.30 -7.15
N ALA A 179 9.62 19.90 -6.08
CA ALA A 179 9.54 19.32 -4.76
C ALA A 179 8.09 19.30 -4.25
N PHE A 180 7.69 18.17 -3.66
CA PHE A 180 6.43 18.01 -2.99
C PHE A 180 6.46 18.67 -1.62
N ASN A 181 5.52 19.58 -1.40
CA ASN A 181 5.27 20.14 -0.07
C ASN A 181 4.89 19.03 0.91
N PHE A 182 5.21 19.26 2.19
CA PHE A 182 4.84 18.33 3.25
C PHE A 182 3.34 18.08 3.31
N ARG A 183 2.99 16.79 3.25
CA ARG A 183 1.64 16.27 3.43
C ARG A 183 1.64 15.22 4.53
N PHE A 184 0.56 15.21 5.31
CA PHE A 184 0.31 14.17 6.30
C PHE A 184 -0.93 13.39 5.89
N GLN A 185 -0.75 12.11 5.58
CA GLN A 185 -1.79 11.22 5.10
C GLN A 185 -2.16 10.22 6.20
N LYS A 186 -3.43 10.21 6.61
CA LYS A 186 -3.92 9.28 7.65
C LYS A 186 -3.80 7.82 7.23
N ARG A 187 -3.84 7.56 5.92
CA ARG A 187 -3.75 6.23 5.33
C ARG A 187 -3.21 6.30 3.90
N VAL A 188 -2.25 5.44 3.58
CA VAL A 188 -1.66 5.27 2.25
C VAL A 188 -1.74 3.80 1.87
N GLY A 189 -2.31 3.49 0.70
CA GLY A 189 -2.44 2.13 0.20
C GLY A 189 -1.11 1.59 -0.32
N ILE A 190 -0.82 0.34 0.02
CA ILE A 190 0.28 -0.45 -0.54
C ILE A 190 -0.33 -1.26 -1.68
N GLN A 191 0.08 -0.97 -2.90
CA GLN A 191 -0.36 -1.76 -4.06
C GLN A 191 0.19 -3.19 -3.96
N ASP A 192 -0.60 -4.15 -4.44
CA ASP A 192 -0.13 -5.51 -4.66
C ASP A 192 0.85 -5.58 -5.84
N ILE A 193 1.44 -6.75 -6.05
CA ILE A 193 2.45 -6.99 -7.10
C ILE A 193 1.87 -6.70 -8.50
N SER A 194 0.57 -6.92 -8.71
CA SER A 194 -0.09 -6.61 -9.99
C SER A 194 -0.47 -5.14 -10.16
N GLY A 195 -0.36 -4.32 -9.10
CA GLY A 195 -0.74 -2.90 -9.11
C GLY A 195 -2.26 -2.67 -9.20
N THR A 196 -3.06 -3.73 -9.08
CA THR A 196 -4.51 -3.70 -9.33
C THR A 196 -5.34 -3.65 -8.05
N SER A 197 -4.76 -4.06 -6.91
CA SER A 197 -5.44 -4.02 -5.61
C SER A 197 -4.54 -3.49 -4.48
N VAL A 198 -5.15 -3.10 -3.37
CA VAL A 198 -4.40 -2.63 -2.19
C VAL A 198 -4.19 -3.80 -1.24
N ALA A 199 -2.97 -4.35 -1.23
CA ALA A 199 -2.61 -5.47 -0.37
C ALA A 199 -2.63 -5.08 1.12
N ASN A 200 -2.22 -3.86 1.47
CA ASN A 200 -2.17 -3.40 2.87
C ASN A 200 -2.13 -1.87 2.94
N TYR A 201 -2.10 -1.29 4.14
CA TYR A 201 -2.04 0.16 4.32
C TYR A 201 -0.97 0.58 5.32
N TYR A 202 -0.26 1.65 4.99
CA TYR A 202 0.47 2.47 5.95
C TYR A 202 -0.47 3.52 6.55
N TYR A 203 -0.30 3.82 7.83
CA TYR A 203 -1.09 4.81 8.55
C TYR A 203 -0.22 5.98 8.99
N ASN A 204 -0.82 7.16 9.14
CA ASN A 204 -0.16 8.32 9.72
C ASN A 204 1.21 8.64 9.08
N VAL A 205 1.21 8.77 7.75
CA VAL A 205 2.40 8.95 6.91
C VAL A 205 2.66 10.43 6.68
N GLY A 206 3.80 10.93 7.15
CA GLY A 206 4.38 12.19 6.68
C GLY A 206 5.14 11.95 5.39
N HIS A 207 4.93 12.78 4.37
CA HIS A 207 5.65 12.68 3.11
C HIS A 207 5.97 14.08 2.57
N TYR A 208 7.21 14.29 2.14
CA TYR A 208 7.64 15.48 1.42
C TYR A 208 8.88 15.17 0.58
N SER A 209 9.27 16.09 -0.29
CA SER A 209 10.53 15.95 -1.03
C SER A 209 11.39 17.20 -0.98
N VAL A 210 12.67 17.01 -1.26
CA VAL A 210 13.68 18.05 -1.36
C VAL A 210 14.20 18.10 -2.79
N LYS A 211 14.33 19.31 -3.32
CA LYS A 211 14.91 19.55 -4.65
C LYS A 211 16.27 20.21 -4.48
N PRO A 212 17.37 19.55 -4.87
CA PRO A 212 18.67 20.16 -4.88
C PRO A 212 18.78 21.24 -5.96
N ASP A 213 19.74 22.13 -5.77
CA ASP A 213 20.18 23.06 -6.80
C ASP A 213 20.99 22.28 -7.84
N PHE A 214 20.40 22.10 -9.02
CA PHE A 214 21.01 21.34 -10.12
C PHE A 214 22.23 22.03 -10.72
N ASP A 215 22.36 23.35 -10.61
CA ASP A 215 23.56 24.04 -11.06
C ASP A 215 24.70 23.83 -10.08
N HIS A 216 24.41 23.80 -8.78
CA HIS A 216 25.39 23.42 -7.77
C HIS A 216 25.82 21.94 -7.89
N LEU A 217 24.89 21.02 -8.15
CA LEU A 217 25.22 19.60 -8.34
C LEU A 217 26.24 19.35 -9.46
N LYS A 218 26.27 20.20 -10.50
CA LYS A 218 27.25 20.10 -11.59
C LYS A 218 28.66 20.42 -11.14
N THR A 219 28.83 21.22 -10.08
CA THR A 219 30.16 21.64 -9.60
C THR A 219 30.82 20.60 -8.71
N LEU A 220 30.04 19.67 -8.13
CA LEU A 220 30.53 18.66 -7.18
C LEU A 220 31.34 17.56 -7.90
N GLN A 221 32.57 17.35 -7.42
CA GLN A 221 33.58 16.52 -8.08
C GLN A 221 33.66 15.10 -7.50
N ASP A 222 33.44 14.95 -6.19
CA ASP A 222 33.56 13.67 -5.50
C ASP A 222 32.32 13.30 -4.67
N GLU A 223 32.27 12.02 -4.28
CA GLU A 223 31.15 11.45 -3.50
C GLU A 223 30.98 12.12 -2.13
N GLY A 224 32.08 12.58 -1.51
CA GLY A 224 32.05 13.24 -0.20
C GLY A 224 31.40 14.62 -0.28
N GLU A 225 31.72 15.41 -1.31
CA GLU A 225 31.06 16.68 -1.61
C GLU A 225 29.56 16.50 -1.90
N ILE A 226 29.21 15.48 -2.69
CA ILE A 226 27.82 15.11 -2.99
C ILE A 226 27.07 14.77 -1.70
N CYS A 227 27.64 13.89 -0.86
CA CYS A 227 27.02 13.49 0.39
C CYS A 227 26.84 14.69 1.33
N ARG A 228 27.88 15.51 1.52
CA ARG A 228 27.80 16.72 2.35
C ARG A 228 26.64 17.60 1.92
N TYR A 229 26.55 17.89 0.62
CA TYR A 229 25.51 18.76 0.10
C TYR A 229 24.10 18.17 0.27
N ILE A 230 23.88 16.92 -0.16
CA ILE A 230 22.55 16.32 -0.12
C ILE A 230 22.07 16.06 1.32
N PHE A 231 22.94 15.56 2.20
CA PHE A 231 22.55 15.33 3.60
C PHE A 231 22.38 16.64 4.37
N GLY A 232 23.13 17.70 4.04
CA GLY A 232 22.86 19.05 4.53
C GLY A 232 21.49 19.57 4.09
N LEU A 233 21.15 19.41 2.82
CA LEU A 233 19.83 19.77 2.29
C LEU A 233 18.70 19.01 3.01
N LEU A 234 18.86 17.70 3.22
CA LEU A 234 17.93 16.88 3.99
C LEU A 234 17.80 17.41 5.42
N TYR A 235 18.92 17.69 6.11
CA TYR A 235 18.91 18.24 7.46
C TYR A 235 18.15 19.57 7.57
N ASP A 236 18.35 20.46 6.61
CA ASP A 236 17.66 21.77 6.59
C ASP A 236 16.18 21.63 6.28
N SER A 237 15.82 20.71 5.39
CA SER A 237 14.43 20.44 5.06
C SER A 237 13.60 19.99 6.27
N MET A 238 14.21 19.30 7.24
CA MET A 238 13.54 18.79 8.45
C MET A 238 12.98 19.92 9.34
N ALA A 239 13.38 21.16 9.13
CA ALA A 239 12.75 22.33 9.78
C ALA A 239 11.23 22.41 9.50
N ILE A 240 10.74 21.78 8.43
CA ILE A 240 9.28 21.67 8.19
C ILE A 240 8.57 20.88 9.29
N LEU A 241 9.23 19.87 9.87
CA LEU A 241 8.65 19.04 10.93
C LEU A 241 8.51 19.83 12.22
N GLU A 242 9.45 20.73 12.52
CA GLU A 242 9.37 21.66 13.65
C GLU A 242 8.14 22.59 13.49
N LYS A 243 7.99 23.18 12.31
CA LYS A 243 6.84 24.05 11.97
C LYS A 243 5.50 23.29 12.10
N LYS A 244 5.50 21.99 11.87
CA LYS A 244 4.30 21.12 11.91
C LYS A 244 4.14 20.35 13.23
N SER A 245 5.03 20.51 14.21
CA SER A 245 5.06 19.69 15.44
C SER A 245 3.71 19.59 16.14
N LYS A 246 2.98 20.72 16.29
CA LYS A 246 1.63 20.72 16.89
C LYS A 246 0.63 19.86 16.11
N SER A 247 0.57 20.02 14.79
CA SER A 247 -0.31 19.21 13.92
C SER A 247 0.09 17.73 13.86
N LEU A 248 1.33 17.41 14.23
CA LEU A 248 1.88 16.07 14.30
C LEU A 248 1.80 15.49 15.72
N GLY A 249 0.95 16.04 16.59
CA GLY A 249 0.71 15.52 17.94
C GLY A 249 1.85 15.76 18.93
N GLY A 250 2.65 16.82 18.73
CA GLY A 250 3.80 17.12 19.58
C GLY A 250 5.06 16.32 19.21
N PHE A 251 5.19 15.92 17.95
CA PHE A 251 6.39 15.27 17.43
C PHE A 251 7.66 16.07 17.77
N ASN A 252 8.65 15.39 18.37
CA ASN A 252 9.92 16.00 18.79
C ASN A 252 10.90 16.14 17.61
N ALA A 253 10.61 17.10 16.74
CA ALA A 253 11.41 17.37 15.54
C ALA A 253 12.85 17.80 15.84
N GLN A 254 13.08 18.49 16.97
CA GLN A 254 14.43 18.89 17.39
C GLN A 254 15.30 17.66 17.69
N LYS A 255 14.76 16.69 18.45
CA LYS A 255 15.46 15.44 18.72
C LYS A 255 15.67 14.64 17.43
N PHE A 256 14.65 14.53 16.58
CA PHE A 256 14.77 13.85 15.28
C PHE A 256 15.91 14.42 14.44
N ARG A 257 15.98 15.75 14.32
CA ARG A 257 17.00 16.45 13.54
C ARG A 257 18.40 16.29 14.14
N ALA A 258 18.52 16.30 15.47
CA ALA A 258 19.79 16.03 16.17
C ALA A 258 20.27 14.57 15.97
N ASP A 259 19.35 13.60 16.05
CA ASP A 259 19.65 12.19 15.82
C ASP A 259 20.06 11.94 14.37
N PHE A 260 19.42 12.60 13.39
CA PHE A 260 19.80 12.52 11.97
C PHE A 260 21.22 13.03 11.75
N LYS A 261 21.56 14.20 12.31
CA LYS A 261 22.92 14.75 12.22
C LYS A 261 23.95 13.78 12.81
N THR A 262 23.67 13.27 14.00
CA THR A 262 24.53 12.28 14.68
C THR A 262 24.69 11.00 13.83
N ALA A 263 23.61 10.55 13.18
CA ALA A 263 23.65 9.39 12.31
C ALA A 263 24.51 9.62 11.05
N CYS A 264 24.43 10.80 10.45
CA CYS A 264 25.27 11.19 9.32
C CYS A 264 26.76 11.26 9.72
N GLU A 265 27.07 11.90 10.85
CA GLU A 265 28.44 12.02 11.35
C GLU A 265 29.08 10.64 11.61
N LYS A 266 28.30 9.67 12.12
CA LYS A 266 28.74 8.27 12.27
C LYS A 266 29.07 7.56 10.96
N GLN A 267 28.54 8.05 9.84
CA GLN A 267 28.88 7.56 8.50
C GLN A 267 30.00 8.37 7.83
N GLY A 268 30.60 9.32 8.54
CA GLY A 268 31.63 10.22 7.99
C GLY A 268 31.08 11.40 7.18
N ILE A 269 29.77 11.64 7.23
CA ILE A 269 29.10 12.72 6.50
C ILE A 269 28.98 13.94 7.41
N ILE A 270 29.75 15.00 7.11
CA ILE A 270 29.81 16.23 7.90
C ILE A 270 29.38 17.39 7.00
N PHE A 271 28.35 18.13 7.43
CA PHE A 271 27.73 19.27 6.77
C PHE A 271 27.41 20.39 7.78
#